data_AF-A0A521RQX3-F1
#
_entry.id   AF-A0A521RQX3-F1
#
_cell.length_a   1.000
_cell.length_b   1.000
_cell.length_c   1.000
_cell.angle_alpha   90.00
_cell.angle_beta   90.00
_cell.angle_gamma   90.00
#
_symmetry.space_group_name_H-M   'P 1'
#
loop_
_entity.id
_entity.type
_entity.pdbx_description
1 polymer ?
#
loop_
_entity_poly.entity_id
_entity_poly.type
_entity_poly.pdbx_seq_one_letter_code
_entity_poly.pdbx_strand_id
1 'polypeptide(L)'
;MRFFMRQGIIPPKFADKFFRIDFEAAPLPILCLYPMPPSLPLEEVALDLCGLEQHPRLVSWSMLQELPRVKLKVPLICQIFNWSETVEWEGIRLVDLLDLFKIDTHPDGYFAFYSRDRVFFEGLSRDEARDPRVLLAYGLNGSPLPEVHGGPLRLVVPFLQGYKSVKWVQTIQAFRHDPVGIKRLLGQSPTGRLNEKWRGDFQILPPAGKAGDPPPVRSEIAPPPSVPVAVSSPEPPVEGEIDSIREKKSSRPSSTLKEVIALVRPDKQRATRQALEAAGIYSYTTATVLGRSRQRGLRFQSEEAEPVAIKFLPKQYFSIMIDASRLPAVIAALMKANRTGKGAYGDGKIFVVDIDDAVRISSGERGGEAI
;
A
#
# COMPACT_ATOMS: atom_id res chain seq x y z
N MET A 1 12.87 24.85 -34.46
CA MET A 1 13.32 24.71 -33.07
C MET A 1 14.02 23.38 -32.91
N ARG A 2 15.35 23.36 -32.77
CA ARG A 2 16.13 22.13 -32.53
C ARG A 2 16.07 21.84 -31.03
N PHE A 3 15.44 20.74 -30.64
CA PHE A 3 15.25 20.31 -29.26
C PHE A 3 16.56 19.79 -28.66
N PHE A 4 16.88 20.22 -27.43
CA PHE A 4 18.03 19.74 -26.66
C PHE A 4 17.59 18.51 -25.83
N MET A 5 17.51 17.33 -26.46
CA MET A 5 17.48 16.08 -25.68
C MET A 5 18.81 15.93 -24.94
N ARG A 6 18.79 15.47 -23.68
CA ARG A 6 20.03 15.03 -23.00
C ARG A 6 20.70 13.98 -23.90
N GLN A 7 21.99 14.16 -24.18
CA GLN A 7 22.69 13.31 -25.14
C GLN A 7 22.63 11.83 -24.71
N GLY A 8 22.30 10.95 -25.67
CA GLY A 8 22.32 9.50 -25.46
C GLY A 8 21.02 8.86 -24.96
N ILE A 9 19.95 9.63 -24.73
CA ILE A 9 18.63 9.05 -24.39
C ILE A 9 18.11 8.22 -25.56
N ILE A 10 17.67 7.00 -25.26
CA ILE A 10 17.03 6.10 -26.22
C ILE A 10 15.60 5.85 -25.75
N PRO A 11 14.57 6.41 -26.40
CA PRO A 11 13.18 6.12 -26.06
C PRO A 11 12.88 4.62 -26.25
N PRO A 12 12.35 3.91 -25.24
CA PRO A 12 11.98 2.53 -25.38
C PRO A 12 10.71 2.38 -26.21
N LYS A 13 10.48 1.16 -26.72
CA LYS A 13 9.30 0.81 -27.54
C LYS A 13 7.94 1.04 -26.87
N PHE A 14 7.92 1.29 -25.56
CA PHE A 14 6.72 1.48 -24.75
C PHE A 14 6.65 2.88 -24.10
N ALA A 15 7.41 3.85 -24.62
CA ALA A 15 7.40 5.22 -24.12
C ALA A 15 5.99 5.86 -24.20
N ASP A 16 5.19 5.46 -25.19
CA ASP A 16 3.78 5.83 -25.37
C ASP A 16 2.86 5.39 -24.22
N LYS A 17 3.27 4.40 -23.42
CA LYS A 17 2.50 3.92 -22.26
C LYS A 17 2.63 4.82 -21.04
N PHE A 18 3.56 5.76 -21.03
CA PHE A 18 3.77 6.65 -19.89
C PHE A 18 2.74 7.77 -19.92
N PHE A 19 2.06 7.98 -18.79
CA PHE A 19 1.23 9.16 -18.57
C PHE A 19 2.02 10.46 -18.76
N ARG A 20 3.28 10.51 -18.32
CA ARG A 20 4.15 11.67 -18.49
C ARG A 20 5.61 11.26 -18.64
N ILE A 21 6.25 11.82 -19.67
CA ILE A 21 7.69 11.78 -19.89
C ILE A 21 8.16 13.21 -20.14
N ASP A 22 9.17 13.63 -19.39
CA ASP A 22 9.85 14.92 -19.57
C ASP A 22 11.33 14.72 -19.22
N PHE A 23 12.18 14.65 -20.24
CA PHE A 23 13.63 14.48 -20.07
C PHE A 23 14.37 15.79 -19.82
N GLU A 24 13.71 16.93 -20.03
CA GLU A 24 14.31 18.26 -19.84
C GLU A 24 14.11 18.75 -18.40
N ALA A 25 13.11 18.20 -17.69
CA ALA A 25 12.87 18.48 -16.28
C ALA A 25 14.14 18.34 -15.42
N ALA A 26 14.28 19.27 -14.47
CA ALA A 26 15.37 19.32 -13.50
C ALA A 26 14.83 19.20 -12.06
N PRO A 27 15.60 18.61 -11.13
CA PRO A 27 16.95 18.07 -11.32
C PRO A 27 16.98 16.69 -11.99
N LEU A 28 15.83 16.00 -12.09
CA LEU A 28 15.72 14.66 -12.68
C LEU A 28 14.69 14.65 -13.81
N PRO A 29 14.85 13.80 -14.83
CA PRO A 29 13.77 13.49 -15.76
C PRO A 29 12.49 13.04 -15.04
N ILE A 30 11.33 13.48 -15.51
CA ILE A 30 10.03 13.03 -15.01
C ILE A 30 9.58 11.85 -15.87
N LEU A 31 9.57 10.67 -15.26
CA LEU A 31 8.93 9.47 -15.80
C LEU A 31 7.79 9.07 -14.88
N CYS A 32 6.55 9.09 -15.39
CA CYS A 32 5.34 8.66 -14.69
C CYS A 32 4.56 7.71 -15.60
N LEU A 33 4.46 6.44 -15.20
CA LEU A 33 3.68 5.45 -15.96
C LEU A 33 2.18 5.73 -15.84
N TYR A 34 1.74 6.19 -14.66
CA TYR A 34 0.35 6.49 -14.33
C TYR A 34 0.17 7.96 -13.93
N PRO A 35 -1.08 8.47 -13.89
CA PRO A 35 -1.38 9.77 -13.34
C PRO A 35 -0.79 9.95 -11.94
N MET A 36 -0.24 11.14 -11.68
CA MET A 36 0.31 11.46 -10.36
C MET A 36 -0.83 11.52 -9.34
N PRO A 37 -0.68 10.93 -8.14
CA PRO A 37 -1.68 11.06 -7.10
C PRO A 37 -1.78 12.52 -6.64
N PRO A 38 -2.93 12.93 -6.05
CA PRO A 38 -3.07 14.28 -5.48
C PRO A 38 -1.95 14.61 -4.50
N SER A 39 -1.62 15.90 -4.39
CA SER A 39 -0.70 16.40 -3.37
C SER A 39 -1.16 15.98 -1.98
N LEU A 40 -0.20 15.75 -1.10
CA LEU A 40 -0.43 15.32 0.28
C LEU A 40 0.45 16.18 1.19
N PRO A 41 -0.15 16.95 2.13
CA PRO A 41 0.59 17.66 3.16
C PRO A 41 1.44 16.69 3.99
N LEU A 42 2.56 17.17 4.55
CA LEU A 42 3.47 16.30 5.32
C LEU A 42 2.79 15.69 6.54
N GLU A 43 1.96 16.47 7.24
CA GLU A 43 1.16 16.06 8.39
C GLU A 43 0.16 14.92 8.09
N GLU A 44 -0.25 14.77 6.83
CA GLU A 44 -1.14 13.70 6.38
C GLU A 44 -0.39 12.47 5.86
N VAL A 45 0.95 12.52 5.80
CA VAL A 45 1.74 11.35 5.42
C VAL A 45 1.60 10.27 6.48
N ALA A 46 1.05 9.14 6.04
CA ALA A 46 0.94 7.93 6.83
C ALA A 46 1.36 6.72 5.98
N LEU A 47 2.33 5.96 6.49
CA LEU A 47 2.90 4.80 5.83
C LEU A 47 2.34 3.52 6.45
N ASP A 48 1.71 2.68 5.63
CA ASP A 48 1.23 1.37 6.04
C ASP A 48 2.38 0.35 6.02
N LEU A 49 2.81 -0.11 7.19
CA LEU A 49 3.81 -1.17 7.34
C LEU A 49 3.14 -2.51 7.65
N CYS A 50 3.26 -3.46 6.73
CA CYS A 50 2.66 -4.78 6.83
C CYS A 50 3.74 -5.86 6.87
N GLY A 51 4.07 -6.35 8.05
CA GLY A 51 4.96 -7.50 8.23
C GLY A 51 4.31 -8.82 7.81
N LEU A 52 5.11 -9.87 7.69
CA LEU A 52 4.59 -11.18 7.34
C LEU A 52 3.73 -11.72 8.50
N GLU A 53 2.44 -11.94 8.24
CA GLU A 53 1.48 -12.40 9.26
C GLU A 53 1.37 -11.46 10.49
N GLN A 54 1.76 -10.19 10.33
CA GLN A 54 1.62 -9.16 11.34
C GLN A 54 0.43 -8.24 11.04
N HIS A 55 -0.15 -7.65 12.08
CA HIS A 55 -1.12 -6.57 11.90
C HIS A 55 -0.46 -5.37 11.19
N PRO A 56 -1.14 -4.75 10.22
CA PRO A 56 -0.70 -3.50 9.63
C PRO A 56 -0.46 -2.45 10.70
N ARG A 57 0.65 -1.72 10.59
CA ARG A 57 0.96 -0.57 11.44
C ARG A 57 0.97 0.68 10.61
N LEU A 58 0.28 1.70 11.09
CA LEU A 58 0.30 3.02 10.48
C LEU A 58 1.43 3.82 11.11
N VAL A 59 2.38 4.28 10.30
CA VAL A 59 3.49 5.12 10.73
C VAL A 59 3.25 6.54 10.24
N SER A 60 2.99 7.46 11.16
CA SER A 60 2.77 8.87 10.84
C SER A 60 4.07 9.56 10.42
N TRP A 61 3.92 10.71 9.76
CA TRP A 61 5.04 11.60 9.45
C TRP A 61 5.89 11.96 10.67
N SER A 62 5.24 12.32 11.78
CA SER A 62 5.94 12.68 13.03
C SER A 62 6.87 11.55 13.51
N MET A 63 6.41 10.30 13.41
CA MET A 63 7.17 9.12 13.79
C MET A 63 8.31 8.83 12.80
N LEU A 64 8.12 9.09 11.51
CA LEU A 64 9.22 9.02 10.53
C LEU A 64 10.30 10.07 10.82
N GLN A 65 9.93 11.24 11.34
CA GLN A 65 10.88 12.31 11.69
C GLN A 65 11.73 12.01 12.93
N GLU A 66 11.32 11.05 13.77
CA GLU A 66 12.12 10.60 14.93
C GLU A 66 13.30 9.71 14.53
N LEU A 67 13.28 9.11 13.33
CA LEU A 67 14.35 8.27 12.83
C LEU A 67 15.56 9.11 12.37
N PRO A 68 16.80 8.57 12.45
CA PRO A 68 17.99 9.30 12.03
C PRO A 68 17.92 9.73 10.57
N ARG A 69 18.04 11.04 10.35
CA ARG A 69 18.13 11.64 9.01
C ARG A 69 19.48 11.33 8.38
N VAL A 70 19.44 10.93 7.10
CA VAL A 70 20.62 10.63 6.29
C VAL A 70 20.55 11.41 4.99
N LYS A 71 21.72 11.89 4.55
CA LYS A 71 21.94 12.44 3.21
C LYS A 71 22.82 11.48 2.41
N LEU A 72 22.43 11.21 1.17
CA LEU A 72 23.14 10.28 0.31
C LEU A 72 23.19 10.83 -1.12
N LYS A 73 24.39 11.16 -1.58
CA LYS A 73 24.64 11.60 -2.95
C LYS A 73 24.93 10.40 -3.85
N VAL A 74 23.92 9.99 -4.63
CA VAL A 74 23.93 8.76 -5.43
C VAL A 74 23.16 8.96 -6.74
N PRO A 75 23.47 8.17 -7.79
CA PRO A 75 22.76 8.27 -9.03
C PRO A 75 21.36 7.66 -8.94
N LEU A 76 20.40 8.25 -9.65
CA LEU A 76 19.20 7.57 -10.11
C LEU A 76 19.45 7.12 -11.55
N ILE A 77 19.46 5.81 -11.80
CA ILE A 77 19.85 5.24 -13.09
C ILE A 77 18.64 4.63 -13.79
N CYS A 78 18.37 5.07 -15.02
CA CYS A 78 17.40 4.45 -15.90
C CYS A 78 18.11 3.87 -17.12
N GLN A 79 18.57 2.63 -16.99
CA GLN A 79 19.26 1.94 -18.09
C GLN A 79 18.32 1.67 -19.28
N ILE A 80 17.01 1.55 -19.04
CA ILE A 80 16.01 1.36 -20.12
C ILE A 80 16.02 2.54 -21.11
N PHE A 81 16.10 3.76 -20.58
CA PHE A 81 16.09 4.99 -21.38
C PHE A 81 17.51 5.55 -21.59
N ASN A 82 18.52 4.83 -21.10
CA ASN A 82 19.93 5.18 -21.14
C ASN A 82 20.25 6.57 -20.54
N TRP A 83 19.75 6.85 -19.34
CA TRP A 83 20.12 8.07 -18.61
C TRP A 83 20.39 7.79 -17.13
N SER A 84 21.15 8.67 -16.50
CA SER A 84 21.38 8.70 -15.07
C SER A 84 21.59 10.11 -14.59
N GLU A 85 21.23 10.40 -13.35
CA GLU A 85 21.55 11.69 -12.72
C GLU A 85 21.97 11.50 -11.27
N THR A 86 23.07 12.13 -10.89
CA THR A 86 23.56 12.10 -9.51
C THR A 86 22.98 13.27 -8.74
N VAL A 87 22.22 12.95 -7.71
CA VAL A 87 21.54 13.91 -6.85
C VAL A 87 21.79 13.57 -5.38
N GLU A 88 21.63 14.54 -4.49
CA GLU A 88 21.65 14.31 -3.05
C GLU A 88 20.22 14.02 -2.57
N TRP A 89 19.99 12.78 -2.15
CA TRP A 89 18.75 12.40 -1.48
C TRP A 89 18.86 12.66 0.00
N GLU A 90 17.73 12.99 0.60
CA GLU A 90 17.61 13.16 2.03
C GLU A 90 16.38 12.41 2.54
N GLY A 91 16.56 11.65 3.62
CA GLY A 91 15.51 10.80 4.16
C GLY A 91 15.94 10.01 5.38
N ILE A 92 15.26 8.90 5.61
CA ILE A 92 15.61 7.89 6.61
C ILE A 92 16.04 6.60 5.92
N ARG A 93 16.87 5.80 6.59
CA ARG A 93 17.20 4.46 6.07
C ARG A 93 16.01 3.53 6.25
N LEU A 94 15.68 2.79 5.20
CA LEU A 94 14.60 1.81 5.25
C LEU A 94 14.87 0.75 6.33
N VAL A 95 16.11 0.28 6.44
CA VAL A 95 16.49 -0.75 7.43
C VAL A 95 16.22 -0.29 8.87
N ASP A 96 16.48 0.98 9.21
CA ASP A 96 16.24 1.52 10.56
C ASP A 96 14.74 1.53 10.89
N LEU A 97 13.89 1.86 9.91
CA LEU A 97 12.43 1.77 10.05
C LEU A 97 11.97 0.32 10.26
N LEU A 98 12.46 -0.61 9.43
CA LEU A 98 12.11 -2.02 9.55
C LEU A 98 12.52 -2.58 10.92
N ASP A 99 13.69 -2.20 11.44
CA ASP A 99 14.18 -2.61 12.75
C ASP A 99 13.36 -2.02 13.90
N LEU A 100 13.04 -0.72 13.84
CA LEU A 100 12.22 -0.05 14.86
C LEU A 100 10.87 -0.76 15.05
N PHE A 101 10.21 -1.13 13.96
CA PHE A 101 8.90 -1.80 14.01
C PHE A 101 8.99 -3.32 14.07
N LYS A 102 10.19 -3.91 14.07
CA LYS A 102 10.40 -5.36 14.02
C LYS A 102 9.66 -6.01 12.84
N ILE A 103 9.73 -5.33 11.69
CA ILE A 103 9.15 -5.77 10.43
C ILE A 103 10.21 -6.55 9.68
N ASP A 104 9.93 -7.82 9.43
CA ASP A 104 10.77 -8.67 8.60
C ASP A 104 9.91 -9.60 7.72
N THR A 105 10.60 -10.30 6.82
CA THR A 105 10.04 -11.33 5.94
C THR A 105 10.87 -12.61 6.05
N HIS A 106 10.48 -13.65 5.30
CA HIS A 106 11.28 -14.87 5.16
C HIS A 106 12.71 -14.55 4.68
N PRO A 107 13.76 -15.33 5.03
CA PRO A 107 15.12 -15.09 4.53
C PRO A 107 15.19 -14.90 3.00
N ASP A 108 14.48 -15.72 2.24
CA ASP A 108 14.32 -15.60 0.78
C ASP A 108 13.08 -14.77 0.36
N GLY A 109 12.56 -13.98 1.28
CA GLY A 109 11.35 -13.19 1.11
C GLY A 109 11.60 -11.85 0.44
N TYR A 110 10.51 -11.09 0.28
CA TYR A 110 10.47 -9.83 -0.44
C TYR A 110 9.69 -8.77 0.33
N PHE A 111 9.95 -7.52 0.01
CA PHE A 111 9.11 -6.37 0.36
C PHE A 111 8.56 -5.74 -0.92
N ALA A 112 7.25 -5.49 -0.96
CA ALA A 112 6.61 -4.67 -1.97
C ALA A 112 6.40 -3.25 -1.45
N PHE A 113 6.57 -2.28 -2.34
CA PHE A 113 6.39 -0.86 -2.08
C PHE A 113 5.33 -0.32 -3.02
N TYR A 114 4.18 0.08 -2.46
CA TYR A 114 3.05 0.58 -3.24
C TYR A 114 3.03 2.10 -3.25
N SER A 115 2.82 2.65 -4.45
CA SER A 115 2.54 4.08 -4.65
C SER A 115 1.14 4.42 -4.15
N ARG A 116 0.94 5.68 -3.75
CA ARG A 116 -0.36 6.26 -3.38
C ARG A 116 -1.37 6.26 -4.53
N ASP A 117 -0.91 6.14 -5.78
CA ASP A 117 -1.80 5.91 -6.93
C ASP A 117 -2.51 4.54 -6.89
N ARG A 118 -2.07 3.62 -6.02
CA ARG A 118 -2.58 2.25 -5.82
C ARG A 118 -2.45 1.32 -7.04
N VAL A 119 -1.76 1.75 -8.09
CA VAL A 119 -1.56 0.98 -9.32
C VAL A 119 -0.10 0.58 -9.44
N PHE A 120 0.82 1.51 -9.21
CA PHE A 120 2.25 1.26 -9.31
C PHE A 120 2.78 0.63 -8.02
N PHE A 121 3.45 -0.50 -8.16
CA PHE A 121 4.26 -1.06 -7.08
C PHE A 121 5.47 -1.82 -7.64
N GLU A 122 6.51 -1.91 -6.82
CA GLU A 122 7.68 -2.73 -7.11
C GLU A 122 8.15 -3.49 -5.88
N GLY A 123 8.91 -4.56 -6.14
CA GLY A 123 9.44 -5.44 -5.10
C GLY A 123 10.96 -5.40 -5.02
N LEU A 124 11.45 -5.48 -3.78
CA LEU A 124 12.85 -5.76 -3.44
C LEU A 124 12.90 -7.10 -2.70
N SER A 125 13.95 -7.90 -2.94
CA SER A 125 14.29 -9.00 -2.03
C SER A 125 14.58 -8.46 -0.63
N ARG A 126 14.53 -9.34 0.37
CA ARG A 126 14.85 -8.99 1.76
C ARG A 126 16.24 -8.33 1.86
N ASP A 127 17.25 -8.91 1.22
CA ASP A 127 18.63 -8.39 1.24
C ASP A 127 18.73 -7.01 0.59
N GLU A 128 18.04 -6.79 -0.53
CA GLU A 128 18.00 -5.50 -1.21
C GLU A 128 17.29 -4.43 -0.35
N ALA A 129 16.14 -4.77 0.25
CA ALA A 129 15.38 -3.84 1.08
C ALA A 129 16.12 -3.46 2.38
N ARG A 130 16.95 -4.37 2.90
CA ARG A 130 17.72 -4.16 4.12
C ARG A 130 19.11 -3.55 3.88
N ASP A 131 19.47 -3.24 2.65
CA ASP A 131 20.72 -2.54 2.34
C ASP A 131 20.72 -1.14 2.98
N PRO A 132 21.79 -0.73 3.67
CA PRO A 132 21.85 0.54 4.40
C PRO A 132 21.79 1.79 3.51
N ARG A 133 21.92 1.64 2.19
CA ARG A 133 21.81 2.72 1.20
C ARG A 133 20.39 2.91 0.68
N VAL A 134 19.44 2.03 1.02
CA VAL A 134 18.03 2.18 0.64
C VAL A 134 17.36 3.18 1.57
N LEU A 135 16.79 4.23 0.99
CA LEU A 135 16.17 5.33 1.73
C LEU A 135 14.67 5.42 1.45
N LEU A 136 13.92 5.83 2.47
CA LEU A 136 12.66 6.56 2.28
C LEU A 136 12.99 8.05 2.30
N ALA A 137 13.03 8.65 1.11
CA ALA A 137 13.46 10.02 0.89
C ALA A 137 12.29 11.01 0.85
N TYR A 138 12.52 12.16 1.46
CA TYR A 138 11.61 13.30 1.52
C TYR A 138 12.29 14.64 1.21
N GLY A 139 13.59 14.63 0.91
CA GLY A 139 14.33 15.78 0.37
C GLY A 139 15.18 15.41 -0.85
N LEU A 140 15.46 16.42 -1.68
CA LEU A 140 16.21 16.33 -2.92
C LEU A 140 17.05 17.60 -3.11
N ASN A 141 18.38 17.45 -3.22
CA ASN A 141 19.35 18.54 -3.41
C ASN A 141 19.16 19.70 -2.41
N GLY A 142 19.00 19.37 -1.13
CA GLY A 142 18.85 20.35 -0.05
C GLY A 142 17.47 21.02 0.05
N SER A 143 16.52 20.69 -0.83
CA SER A 143 15.14 21.17 -0.81
C SER A 143 14.15 20.04 -0.47
N PRO A 144 12.92 20.34 -0.03
CA PRO A 144 11.85 19.34 0.05
C PRO A 144 11.65 18.59 -1.27
N LEU A 145 11.34 17.30 -1.20
CA LEU A 145 11.17 16.46 -2.38
C LEU A 145 9.98 16.96 -3.24
N PRO A 146 10.20 17.36 -4.51
CA PRO A 146 9.12 17.81 -5.37
C PRO A 146 8.10 16.70 -5.64
N GLU A 147 6.82 17.05 -5.71
CA GLU A 147 5.72 16.10 -5.96
C GLU A 147 5.93 15.29 -7.25
N VAL A 148 6.37 15.94 -8.33
CA VAL A 148 6.66 15.29 -9.62
C VAL A 148 7.76 14.22 -9.55
N HIS A 149 8.61 14.29 -8.53
CA HIS A 149 9.67 13.34 -8.24
C HIS A 149 9.30 12.35 -7.13
N GLY A 150 8.05 12.31 -6.70
CA GLY A 150 7.54 11.37 -5.72
C GLY A 150 7.34 11.95 -4.32
N GLY A 151 7.40 13.28 -4.16
CA GLY A 151 7.10 13.94 -2.90
C GLY A 151 5.66 13.66 -2.41
N PRO A 152 5.41 13.65 -1.10
CA PRO A 152 6.35 13.96 -0.02
C PRO A 152 7.31 12.82 0.36
N LEU A 153 7.05 11.57 -0.05
CA LEU A 153 7.83 10.40 0.35
C LEU A 153 8.04 9.44 -0.82
N ARG A 154 9.30 9.07 -1.10
CA ARG A 154 9.64 8.09 -2.13
C ARG A 154 10.65 7.06 -1.63
N LEU A 155 10.68 5.91 -2.27
CA LEU A 155 11.78 4.95 -2.14
C LEU A 155 12.95 5.38 -3.05
N VAL A 156 14.17 5.19 -2.56
CA VAL A 156 15.43 5.35 -3.31
C VAL A 156 16.26 4.10 -3.17
N VAL A 157 16.56 3.46 -4.30
CA VAL A 157 17.36 2.23 -4.40
C VAL A 157 18.54 2.48 -5.35
N PRO A 158 19.70 2.90 -4.85
CA PRO A 158 20.76 3.48 -5.69
C PRO A 158 21.50 2.46 -6.57
N PHE A 159 21.33 1.16 -6.29
CA PHE A 159 22.05 0.08 -6.97
C PHE A 159 21.19 -0.71 -7.98
N LEU A 160 19.94 -0.29 -8.21
CA LEU A 160 19.02 -0.91 -9.18
C LEU A 160 18.48 0.10 -10.19
N GLN A 161 17.81 -0.42 -11.23
CA GLN A 161 17.06 0.37 -12.19
C GLN A 161 16.05 1.31 -11.51
N GLY A 162 15.90 2.53 -12.04
CA GLY A 162 15.14 3.61 -11.43
C GLY A 162 13.66 3.30 -11.19
N TYR A 163 13.08 2.36 -11.94
CA TYR A 163 11.70 1.89 -11.69
C TYR A 163 11.55 1.18 -10.33
N LYS A 164 12.64 0.68 -9.72
CA LYS A 164 12.67 0.13 -8.35
C LYS A 164 12.58 1.21 -7.27
N SER A 165 12.88 2.46 -7.60
CA SER A 165 12.79 3.61 -6.69
C SER A 165 11.39 4.23 -6.75
N VAL A 166 10.40 3.52 -6.16
CA VAL A 166 8.98 3.85 -6.18
C VAL A 166 8.70 5.28 -5.70
N LYS A 167 7.92 6.04 -6.47
CA LYS A 167 7.44 7.39 -6.11
C LYS A 167 6.18 7.31 -5.26
N TRP A 168 5.93 8.32 -4.43
CA TRP A 168 4.71 8.46 -3.61
C TRP A 168 4.41 7.24 -2.74
N VAL A 169 5.42 6.69 -2.06
CA VAL A 169 5.28 5.45 -1.30
C VAL A 169 4.25 5.63 -0.17
N GLN A 170 3.29 4.71 -0.11
CA GLN A 170 2.24 4.67 0.92
C GLN A 170 2.23 3.35 1.70
N THR A 171 2.62 2.24 1.10
CA THR A 171 2.57 0.93 1.77
C THR A 171 3.85 0.15 1.54
N ILE A 172 4.35 -0.49 2.60
CA ILE A 172 5.44 -1.47 2.56
C ILE A 172 4.89 -2.78 3.09
N GLN A 173 4.95 -3.84 2.28
CA GLN A 173 4.38 -5.14 2.64
C GLN A 173 5.37 -6.27 2.42
N ALA A 174 5.52 -7.13 3.43
CA ALA A 174 6.33 -8.34 3.37
C ALA A 174 5.61 -9.48 2.65
N PHE A 175 6.35 -10.24 1.84
CA PHE A 175 5.89 -11.43 1.13
C PHE A 175 6.91 -12.57 1.24
N ARG A 176 6.43 -13.81 1.33
CA ARG A 176 7.29 -15.02 1.28
C ARG A 176 7.91 -15.27 -0.10
N HIS A 177 7.30 -14.74 -1.15
CA HIS A 177 7.72 -14.91 -2.53
C HIS A 177 7.63 -13.56 -3.26
N ASP A 178 8.35 -13.42 -4.37
CA ASP A 178 8.30 -12.21 -5.20
C ASP A 178 6.84 -11.91 -5.60
N PRO A 179 6.27 -10.77 -5.18
CA PRO A 179 4.89 -10.41 -5.51
C PRO A 179 4.74 -9.98 -6.98
N VAL A 180 5.83 -9.97 -7.76
CA VAL A 180 5.89 -9.68 -9.19
C VAL A 180 5.21 -8.36 -9.54
N GLY A 181 5.95 -7.27 -9.30
CA GLY A 181 5.55 -5.90 -9.62
C GLY A 181 5.33 -5.58 -11.10
N ILE A 182 5.30 -4.28 -11.41
CA ILE A 182 5.07 -3.76 -12.78
C ILE A 182 6.13 -4.25 -13.78
N LYS A 183 7.30 -4.72 -13.33
CA LYS A 183 8.36 -5.32 -14.15
C LYS A 183 7.90 -6.40 -15.14
N ARG A 184 6.87 -7.20 -14.81
CA ARG A 184 6.29 -8.17 -15.78
C ARG A 184 5.48 -7.49 -16.88
N LEU A 185 4.75 -6.42 -16.56
CA LEU A 185 3.96 -5.66 -17.53
C LEU A 185 4.83 -4.90 -18.53
N LEU A 186 6.02 -4.49 -18.10
CA LEU A 186 6.97 -3.78 -18.95
C LEU A 186 7.90 -4.73 -19.72
N GLY A 187 7.81 -6.05 -19.51
CA GLY A 187 8.74 -7.04 -20.10
C GLY A 187 10.21 -6.78 -19.70
N GLN A 188 10.42 -6.22 -18.51
CA GLN A 188 11.74 -5.78 -18.04
C GLN A 188 12.45 -6.87 -17.24
N SER A 189 13.74 -6.66 -16.98
CA SER A 189 14.56 -7.52 -16.12
C SER A 189 13.83 -7.85 -14.81
N PRO A 190 13.65 -9.15 -14.45
CA PRO A 190 12.96 -9.56 -13.23
C PRO A 190 13.59 -9.01 -11.94
N THR A 191 14.89 -8.71 -11.98
CA THR A 191 15.67 -8.26 -10.82
C THR A 191 15.85 -6.75 -10.79
N GLY A 192 15.76 -6.08 -11.94
CA GLY A 192 16.13 -4.66 -12.05
C GLY A 192 17.64 -4.40 -11.86
N ARG A 193 18.45 -5.46 -11.89
CA ARG A 193 19.92 -5.33 -11.84
C ARG A 193 20.42 -4.50 -13.01
N LEU A 194 21.34 -3.60 -12.69
CA LEU A 194 22.09 -2.81 -13.66
C LEU A 194 23.12 -3.70 -14.37
N ASN A 195 23.39 -3.42 -15.64
CA ASN A 195 24.42 -4.13 -16.40
C ASN A 195 25.84 -3.74 -15.90
N GLU A 196 26.86 -4.44 -16.40
CA GLU A 196 28.26 -4.20 -16.02
C GLU A 196 28.72 -2.77 -16.28
N LYS A 197 28.31 -2.18 -17.39
CA LYS A 197 28.64 -0.80 -17.73
C LYS A 197 28.16 0.18 -16.64
N TRP A 198 26.86 0.17 -16.32
CA TRP A 198 26.29 1.06 -15.30
C TRP A 198 26.87 0.81 -13.91
N ARG A 199 27.14 -0.45 -13.55
CA ARG A 199 27.79 -0.78 -12.28
C ARG A 199 29.23 -0.26 -12.22
N GLY A 200 29.97 -0.36 -13.32
CA GLY A 200 31.34 0.17 -13.44
C GLY A 200 31.38 1.70 -13.38
N ASP A 201 30.54 2.37 -14.17
CA ASP A 201 30.49 3.84 -14.28
C ASP A 201 30.24 4.52 -12.92
N PHE A 202 29.40 3.90 -12.08
CA PHE A 202 29.01 4.45 -10.77
C PHE A 202 29.61 3.72 -9.58
N GLN A 203 30.55 2.80 -9.82
CA GLN A 203 31.21 1.99 -8.78
C GLN A 203 30.20 1.35 -7.81
N ILE A 204 29.13 0.78 -8.37
CA ILE A 204 28.07 0.14 -7.58
C ILE A 204 28.60 -1.20 -7.07
N LEU A 205 29.01 -1.22 -5.80
CA LEU A 205 29.58 -2.38 -5.14
C LEU A 205 28.57 -3.04 -4.18
N PRO A 206 28.68 -4.38 -3.98
CA PRO A 206 29.44 -5.36 -4.75
C PRO A 206 28.74 -5.77 -6.07
N PRO A 207 29.49 -6.32 -7.05
CA PRO A 207 29.00 -6.65 -8.40
C PRO A 207 27.76 -7.54 -8.44
N ALA A 208 27.53 -8.37 -7.41
CA ALA A 208 26.40 -9.30 -7.34
C ALA A 208 25.07 -8.68 -6.86
N GLY A 209 25.05 -7.41 -6.46
CA GLY A 209 23.84 -6.75 -5.93
C GLY A 209 23.44 -7.22 -4.54
N LYS A 210 24.37 -7.77 -3.75
CA LYS A 210 24.17 -8.03 -2.31
C LYS A 210 24.68 -6.85 -1.50
N ALA A 211 24.06 -6.50 -0.38
CA ALA A 211 24.50 -5.37 0.44
C ALA A 211 25.94 -5.54 0.94
N GLY A 212 26.73 -4.46 0.89
CA GLY A 212 28.13 -4.47 1.35
C GLY A 212 28.91 -3.21 0.98
N ASP A 213 28.80 -2.21 1.85
CA ASP A 213 29.77 -1.15 2.17
C ASP A 213 30.33 -0.16 1.12
N PRO A 214 30.76 1.05 1.58
CA PRO A 214 30.63 1.57 2.95
C PRO A 214 29.28 2.29 3.18
N PRO A 215 28.76 2.27 4.43
CA PRO A 215 27.58 3.06 4.79
C PRO A 215 27.91 4.56 4.79
N PRO A 216 26.92 5.44 4.54
CA PRO A 216 27.10 6.87 4.71
C PRO A 216 27.51 7.20 6.15
N VAL A 217 28.43 8.16 6.29
CA VAL A 217 28.99 8.62 7.56
C VAL A 217 27.87 9.14 8.46
N ARG A 218 27.74 8.57 9.67
CA ARG A 218 26.81 9.02 10.71
C ARG A 218 27.19 10.46 11.10
N SER A 219 26.24 11.39 11.13
CA SER A 219 26.42 12.58 11.99
C SER A 219 26.27 12.11 13.44
N GLU A 220 27.29 12.32 14.25
CA GLU A 220 27.31 11.94 15.68
C GLU A 220 26.13 12.57 16.43
N ILE A 221 25.07 11.80 16.70
CA ILE A 221 24.04 12.13 17.70
C ILE A 221 23.57 10.84 18.39
N ALA A 222 23.30 11.01 19.69
CA ALA A 222 22.92 10.11 20.76
C ALA A 222 22.15 8.82 20.41
N PRO A 223 22.26 7.77 21.25
CA PRO A 223 21.45 6.56 21.15
C PRO A 223 19.96 6.90 21.02
N PRO A 224 19.18 6.08 20.30
CA PRO A 224 17.76 6.31 20.10
C PRO A 224 17.08 6.50 21.46
N PRO A 225 16.18 7.48 21.62
CA PRO A 225 15.40 7.57 22.83
C PRO A 225 14.65 6.24 23.02
N SER A 226 14.76 5.66 24.20
CA SER A 226 13.88 4.59 24.64
C SER A 226 12.48 5.18 24.71
N VAL A 227 11.72 5.06 23.62
CA VAL A 227 10.29 5.36 23.63
C VAL A 227 9.66 4.37 24.61
N PRO A 228 9.03 4.82 25.70
CA PRO A 228 8.22 3.92 26.50
C PRO A 228 7.08 3.46 25.60
N VAL A 229 7.15 2.19 25.19
CA VAL A 229 6.00 1.51 24.60
C VAL A 229 4.97 1.43 25.72
N ALA A 230 4.01 2.35 25.71
CA ALA A 230 2.80 2.23 26.50
C ALA A 230 1.99 1.06 25.93
N VAL A 231 2.37 -0.16 26.33
CA VAL A 231 1.48 -1.31 26.30
C VAL A 231 0.51 -1.09 27.46
N SER A 232 -0.62 -0.42 27.21
CA SER A 232 -1.77 -0.65 28.07
C SER A 232 -2.32 -2.01 27.73
N SER A 233 -1.88 -3.03 28.48
CA SER A 233 -2.68 -4.25 28.62
C SER A 233 -4.05 -3.81 29.14
N PRO A 234 -5.18 -4.13 28.47
CA PRO A 234 -6.46 -3.96 29.13
C PRO A 234 -6.47 -4.85 30.38
N GLU A 235 -6.89 -4.27 31.51
CA GLU A 235 -7.20 -5.04 32.71
C GLU A 235 -8.26 -6.09 32.38
N PRO A 236 -8.22 -7.26 33.04
CA PRO A 236 -9.26 -8.25 32.86
C PRO A 236 -10.61 -7.65 33.29
N PRO A 237 -11.71 -7.92 32.57
CA PRO A 237 -13.02 -7.52 33.04
C PRO A 237 -13.27 -8.17 34.41
N VAL A 238 -13.82 -7.36 35.32
CA VAL A 238 -14.32 -7.77 36.63
C VAL A 238 -15.25 -8.96 36.46
N GLU A 239 -14.96 -10.05 37.17
CA GLU A 239 -15.84 -11.23 37.26
C GLU A 239 -17.09 -10.90 38.10
N GLY A 240 -18.26 -11.24 37.56
CA GLY A 240 -19.59 -11.10 38.17
C GLY A 240 -20.47 -10.11 37.39
N GLU A 241 -21.60 -10.45 36.79
CA GLU A 241 -22.48 -11.62 36.79
C GLU A 241 -22.83 -11.95 35.34
N ILE A 242 -22.55 -13.18 34.87
CA ILE A 242 -23.24 -13.76 33.72
C ILE A 242 -23.68 -15.17 34.11
N ASP A 243 -24.48 -15.24 35.17
CA ASP A 243 -25.30 -16.42 35.46
C ASP A 243 -26.75 -16.10 35.12
N SER A 244 -27.04 -16.19 33.84
CA SER A 244 -28.24 -16.84 33.32
C SER A 244 -28.33 -16.49 31.85
N ILE A 245 -28.25 -17.52 31.02
CA ILE A 245 -28.94 -17.71 29.73
C ILE A 245 -28.13 -18.80 29.01
N ARG A 246 -28.26 -20.02 29.53
CA ARG A 246 -28.06 -21.21 28.72
C ARG A 246 -29.05 -22.25 29.17
N GLU A 247 -30.28 -22.09 28.70
CA GLU A 247 -31.11 -23.19 28.20
C GLU A 247 -32.44 -22.65 27.67
N LYS A 248 -32.56 -22.64 26.34
CA LYS A 248 -33.74 -23.16 25.61
C LYS A 248 -33.47 -23.11 24.11
N LYS A 249 -33.31 -24.29 23.52
CA LYS A 249 -33.61 -24.52 22.10
C LYS A 249 -35.10 -24.19 21.91
N SER A 250 -35.42 -23.11 21.19
CA SER A 250 -36.65 -22.92 20.41
C SER A 250 -36.68 -21.49 19.86
N SER A 251 -36.78 -21.34 18.54
CA SER A 251 -37.16 -20.11 17.81
C SER A 251 -36.69 -18.75 18.40
N ARG A 252 -35.52 -18.24 17.96
CA ARG A 252 -35.14 -16.85 18.30
C ARG A 252 -36.14 -15.86 17.68
N PRO A 253 -36.67 -14.88 18.43
CA PRO A 253 -37.37 -13.75 17.84
C PRO A 253 -36.40 -12.99 16.94
N SER A 254 -36.88 -12.50 15.79
CA SER A 254 -36.09 -11.68 14.87
C SER A 254 -35.53 -10.46 15.62
N SER A 255 -34.20 -10.32 15.70
CA SER A 255 -33.58 -9.10 16.22
C SER A 255 -34.09 -7.87 15.45
N THR A 256 -34.33 -6.77 16.16
CA THR A 256 -34.78 -5.49 15.58
C THR A 256 -33.63 -4.75 14.87
N LEU A 257 -32.38 -5.11 15.14
CA LEU A 257 -31.20 -4.55 14.50
C LEU A 257 -30.47 -5.56 13.62
N LYS A 258 -29.90 -5.08 12.51
CA LYS A 258 -29.12 -5.88 11.57
C LYS A 258 -27.83 -5.16 11.17
N GLU A 259 -26.77 -5.94 10.94
CA GLU A 259 -25.61 -5.51 10.17
C GLU A 259 -25.74 -6.05 8.75
N VAL A 260 -25.69 -5.17 7.76
CA VAL A 260 -25.58 -5.55 6.35
C VAL A 260 -24.14 -5.36 5.90
N ILE A 261 -23.46 -6.48 5.66
CA ILE A 261 -22.09 -6.50 5.17
C ILE A 261 -22.11 -6.70 3.65
N ALA A 262 -21.62 -5.73 2.89
CA ALA A 262 -21.53 -5.83 1.44
C ALA A 262 -20.07 -5.89 0.97
N LEU A 263 -19.72 -6.97 0.28
CA LEU A 263 -18.43 -7.13 -0.42
C LEU A 263 -18.66 -6.96 -1.91
N VAL A 264 -18.32 -5.80 -2.45
CA VAL A 264 -18.58 -5.43 -3.85
C VAL A 264 -17.29 -5.21 -4.64
N ARG A 265 -17.40 -4.98 -5.94
CA ARG A 265 -16.23 -4.67 -6.76
C ARG A 265 -15.63 -3.29 -6.40
N PRO A 266 -14.30 -3.13 -6.43
CA PRO A 266 -13.66 -1.85 -6.11
C PRO A 266 -14.17 -0.67 -6.94
N ASP A 267 -14.41 -0.86 -8.24
CA ASP A 267 -14.91 0.18 -9.16
C ASP A 267 -16.36 0.62 -8.86
N LYS A 268 -17.11 -0.17 -8.09
CA LYS A 268 -18.51 0.12 -7.74
C LYS A 268 -18.69 0.91 -6.46
N GLN A 269 -17.60 1.32 -5.80
CA GLN A 269 -17.66 2.08 -4.55
C GLN A 269 -18.54 3.34 -4.69
N ARG A 270 -18.30 4.18 -5.71
CA ARG A 270 -19.04 5.43 -5.92
C ARG A 270 -20.53 5.17 -6.16
N ALA A 271 -20.86 4.23 -7.04
CA ALA A 271 -22.25 3.89 -7.36
C ALA A 271 -22.99 3.30 -6.15
N THR A 272 -22.28 2.52 -5.32
CA THR A 272 -22.85 1.94 -4.09
C THR A 272 -23.19 3.02 -3.06
N ARG A 273 -22.29 4.00 -2.85
CA ARG A 273 -22.55 5.13 -1.95
C ARG A 273 -23.78 5.92 -2.38
N GLN A 274 -23.85 6.30 -3.66
CA GLN A 274 -24.99 7.04 -4.21
C GLN A 274 -26.31 6.28 -4.07
N ALA A 275 -26.30 4.96 -4.24
CA ALA A 275 -27.50 4.14 -4.08
C ALA A 275 -27.97 4.03 -2.63
N LEU A 276 -27.04 3.94 -1.67
CA LEU A 276 -27.35 3.94 -0.24
C LEU A 276 -27.92 5.29 0.21
N GLU A 277 -27.30 6.38 -0.22
CA GLU A 277 -27.77 7.75 0.06
C GLU A 277 -29.17 7.99 -0.53
N ALA A 278 -29.42 7.56 -1.77
CA ALA A 278 -30.75 7.66 -2.39
C ALA A 278 -31.82 6.81 -1.68
N ALA A 279 -31.41 5.79 -0.92
CA ALA A 279 -32.28 4.99 -0.06
C ALA A 279 -32.37 5.53 1.38
N GLY A 280 -31.79 6.72 1.65
CA GLY A 280 -31.80 7.37 2.96
C GLY A 280 -30.89 6.70 3.99
N ILE A 281 -29.82 6.03 3.54
CA ILE A 281 -28.84 5.33 4.38
C ILE A 281 -27.53 6.10 4.30
N TYR A 282 -27.21 6.81 5.38
CA TYR A 282 -26.02 7.67 5.47
C TYR A 282 -24.96 7.11 6.41
N SER A 283 -25.35 6.24 7.35
CA SER A 283 -24.45 5.61 8.31
C SER A 283 -23.93 4.28 7.77
N TYR A 284 -22.64 4.22 7.45
CA TYR A 284 -21.94 3.00 7.08
C TYR A 284 -20.42 3.16 7.23
N THR A 285 -19.73 2.05 7.49
CA THR A 285 -18.27 1.97 7.50
C THR A 285 -17.78 1.28 6.22
N THR A 286 -16.66 1.71 5.65
CA THR A 286 -16.14 1.10 4.41
C THR A 286 -14.62 0.94 4.43
N ALA A 287 -14.14 -0.15 3.84
CA ALA A 287 -12.71 -0.49 3.76
C ALA A 287 -12.39 -1.22 2.45
N THR A 288 -11.13 -1.18 2.01
CA THR A 288 -10.65 -2.05 0.93
C THR A 288 -10.14 -3.36 1.53
N VAL A 289 -10.63 -4.49 1.03
CA VAL A 289 -10.30 -5.82 1.58
C VAL A 289 -9.89 -6.78 0.47
N LEU A 290 -9.14 -7.82 0.81
CA LEU A 290 -8.79 -8.91 -0.10
C LEU A 290 -9.71 -10.10 0.14
N GLY A 291 -10.23 -10.72 -0.93
CA GLY A 291 -11.12 -11.86 -0.79
C GLY A 291 -10.89 -12.95 -1.83
N ARG A 292 -10.96 -14.20 -1.37
CA ARG A 292 -10.85 -15.40 -2.20
C ARG A 292 -12.20 -16.11 -2.21
N SER A 293 -13.04 -15.72 -3.15
CA SER A 293 -14.39 -16.30 -3.32
C SER A 293 -14.31 -17.66 -4.03
N ARG A 294 -15.46 -18.28 -4.39
CA ARG A 294 -15.52 -19.57 -5.12
C ARG A 294 -14.73 -19.60 -6.44
N GLN A 295 -14.45 -18.44 -7.01
CA GLN A 295 -13.55 -18.26 -8.15
C GLN A 295 -12.10 -18.69 -7.87
N ARG A 296 -11.71 -18.94 -6.60
CA ARG A 296 -10.38 -19.41 -6.16
C ARG A 296 -9.19 -18.50 -6.52
N GLY A 297 -9.46 -17.32 -7.08
CA GLY A 297 -8.47 -16.42 -7.63
C GLY A 297 -8.56 -16.31 -9.13
N LEU A 298 -7.72 -15.50 -9.77
CA LEU A 298 -7.54 -15.60 -11.22
C LEU A 298 -6.42 -16.59 -11.49
N ARG A 299 -6.69 -17.61 -12.30
CA ARG A 299 -5.68 -18.56 -12.80
C ARG A 299 -5.41 -18.19 -14.24
N PHE A 300 -4.16 -17.92 -14.55
CA PHE A 300 -3.72 -17.69 -15.92
C PHE A 300 -3.04 -18.97 -16.40
N GLN A 301 -3.45 -19.47 -17.56
CA GLN A 301 -2.68 -20.51 -18.24
C GLN A 301 -1.41 -19.87 -18.78
N SER A 302 -0.27 -20.48 -18.45
CA SER A 302 1.03 -20.18 -19.03
C SER A 302 1.47 -21.45 -19.75
N GLU A 303 1.90 -21.34 -21.01
CA GLU A 303 2.35 -22.50 -21.80
C GLU A 303 3.68 -23.09 -21.30
N GLU A 304 4.42 -22.37 -20.42
CA GLU A 304 5.79 -22.73 -20.05
C GLU A 304 6.12 -22.57 -18.55
N ALA A 305 5.14 -22.30 -17.68
CA ALA A 305 5.37 -22.16 -16.23
C ALA A 305 4.18 -22.59 -15.36
N GLU A 306 4.47 -22.90 -14.09
CA GLU A 306 3.47 -23.14 -13.04
C GLU A 306 2.36 -22.08 -13.07
N PRO A 307 1.07 -22.47 -12.96
CA PRO A 307 -0.06 -21.57 -13.16
C PRO A 307 -0.01 -20.37 -12.21
N VAL A 308 0.11 -19.17 -12.77
CA VAL A 308 0.07 -17.91 -12.01
C VAL A 308 -1.34 -17.76 -11.42
N ALA A 309 -1.44 -17.82 -10.10
CA ALA A 309 -2.69 -17.72 -9.38
C ALA A 309 -2.73 -16.45 -8.52
N ILE A 310 -3.54 -15.46 -8.91
CA ILE A 310 -3.90 -14.36 -8.01
C ILE A 310 -4.81 -14.94 -6.93
N LYS A 311 -4.25 -15.30 -5.76
CA LYS A 311 -4.98 -16.03 -4.72
C LYS A 311 -6.15 -15.23 -4.14
N PHE A 312 -6.02 -13.91 -3.99
CA PHE A 312 -7.04 -13.03 -3.41
C PHE A 312 -7.28 -11.84 -4.34
N LEU A 313 -8.55 -11.48 -4.54
CA LEU A 313 -8.94 -10.34 -5.38
C LEU A 313 -9.37 -9.17 -4.49
N PRO A 314 -8.97 -7.93 -4.81
CA PRO A 314 -9.42 -6.75 -4.08
C PRO A 314 -10.93 -6.56 -4.19
N LYS A 315 -11.52 -6.07 -3.11
CA LYS A 315 -12.95 -5.85 -2.91
C LYS A 315 -13.16 -4.57 -2.12
N GLN A 316 -14.31 -3.95 -2.32
CA GLN A 316 -14.78 -2.92 -1.41
C GLN A 316 -15.72 -3.55 -0.38
N TYR A 317 -15.41 -3.36 0.89
CA TYR A 317 -16.23 -3.75 2.03
C TYR A 317 -17.09 -2.56 2.48
N PHE A 318 -18.34 -2.84 2.80
CA PHE A 318 -19.26 -1.95 3.50
C PHE A 318 -19.86 -2.71 4.69
N SER A 319 -19.92 -2.06 5.85
CA SER A 319 -20.67 -2.49 7.02
C SER A 319 -21.71 -1.42 7.33
N ILE A 320 -22.97 -1.83 7.40
CA ILE A 320 -24.13 -0.94 7.45
C ILE A 320 -25.03 -1.43 8.59
N MET A 321 -25.10 -0.66 9.67
CA MET A 321 -25.98 -0.96 10.80
C MET A 321 -27.33 -0.32 10.56
N ILE A 322 -28.40 -1.11 10.65
CA ILE A 322 -29.76 -0.67 10.34
C ILE A 322 -30.79 -1.31 11.28
N ASP A 323 -31.94 -0.65 11.39
CA ASP A 323 -33.15 -1.31 11.85
C ASP A 323 -33.62 -2.36 10.81
N ALA A 324 -34.13 -3.50 11.30
CA ALA A 324 -34.57 -4.62 10.49
C ALA A 324 -35.66 -4.22 9.46
N SER A 325 -36.47 -3.19 9.76
CA SER A 325 -37.46 -2.64 8.83
C SER A 325 -36.84 -2.06 7.55
N ARG A 326 -35.59 -1.58 7.61
CA ARG A 326 -34.88 -1.00 6.46
C ARG A 326 -34.12 -2.03 5.61
N LEU A 327 -34.02 -3.27 6.08
CA LEU A 327 -33.29 -4.34 5.40
C LEU A 327 -33.67 -4.52 3.92
N PRO A 328 -34.97 -4.54 3.53
CA PRO A 328 -35.35 -4.69 2.13
C PRO A 328 -34.84 -3.55 1.25
N ALA A 329 -34.90 -2.30 1.75
CA ALA A 329 -34.44 -1.12 1.02
C ALA A 329 -32.92 -1.14 0.80
N VAL A 330 -32.16 -1.53 1.84
CA VAL A 330 -30.70 -1.63 1.77
C VAL A 330 -30.27 -2.70 0.77
N ILE A 331 -30.86 -3.89 0.83
CA ILE A 331 -30.58 -4.97 -0.12
C ILE A 331 -30.91 -4.52 -1.54
N ALA A 332 -32.07 -3.89 -1.76
CA ALA A 332 -32.46 -3.42 -3.09
C ALA A 332 -31.48 -2.37 -3.64
N ALA A 333 -31.03 -1.42 -2.81
CA ALA A 333 -30.05 -0.40 -3.20
C ALA A 333 -28.70 -1.03 -3.57
N LEU A 334 -28.17 -1.91 -2.72
CA LEU A 334 -26.91 -2.63 -2.95
C LEU A 334 -26.99 -3.47 -4.22
N MET A 335 -28.09 -4.20 -4.43
CA MET A 335 -28.30 -5.00 -5.64
C MET A 335 -28.37 -4.14 -6.89
N LYS A 336 -29.12 -3.03 -6.87
CA LYS A 336 -29.28 -2.12 -8.00
C LYS A 336 -27.93 -1.54 -8.46
N ALA A 337 -27.07 -1.17 -7.51
CA ALA A 337 -25.78 -0.56 -7.84
C ALA A 337 -24.74 -1.55 -8.34
N ASN A 338 -24.80 -2.80 -7.85
CA ASN A 338 -23.70 -3.76 -8.00
C ASN A 338 -23.98 -4.93 -8.95
N ARG A 339 -25.24 -5.22 -9.26
CA ARG A 339 -25.62 -6.35 -10.13
C ARG A 339 -25.44 -5.99 -11.61
N THR A 340 -24.74 -6.84 -12.37
CA THR A 340 -24.54 -6.67 -13.81
C THR A 340 -25.56 -7.50 -14.60
N GLY A 341 -26.47 -6.86 -15.35
CA GLY A 341 -27.48 -7.56 -16.15
C GLY A 341 -28.34 -8.51 -15.29
N LYS A 342 -28.37 -9.80 -15.64
CA LYS A 342 -29.04 -10.84 -14.84
C LYS A 342 -28.21 -11.31 -13.62
N GLY A 343 -26.99 -10.80 -13.45
CA GLY A 343 -26.03 -11.17 -12.41
C GLY A 343 -24.79 -11.84 -13.04
N ALA A 344 -23.60 -11.40 -12.62
CA ALA A 344 -22.33 -11.94 -13.10
C ALA A 344 -21.42 -12.39 -11.95
N TYR A 345 -20.50 -13.31 -12.26
CA TYR A 345 -19.44 -13.66 -11.33
C TYR A 345 -18.63 -12.41 -10.96
N GLY A 346 -18.48 -12.20 -9.65
CA GLY A 346 -17.74 -11.04 -9.13
C GLY A 346 -18.59 -9.83 -8.76
N ASP A 347 -19.92 -9.83 -9.01
CA ASP A 347 -20.82 -8.72 -8.62
C ASP A 347 -20.76 -8.41 -7.11
N GLY A 348 -20.53 -9.43 -6.28
CA GLY A 348 -20.29 -9.25 -4.85
C GLY A 348 -21.03 -10.26 -4.00
N LYS A 349 -21.08 -10.00 -2.69
CA LYS A 349 -21.89 -10.72 -1.70
C LYS A 349 -22.46 -9.73 -0.70
N ILE A 350 -23.67 -10.00 -0.25
CA ILE A 350 -24.32 -9.31 0.86
C ILE A 350 -24.53 -10.35 1.95
N PHE A 351 -24.12 -10.04 3.17
CA PHE A 351 -24.42 -10.82 4.37
C PHE A 351 -25.30 -9.98 5.27
N VAL A 352 -26.20 -10.66 5.98
CA VAL A 352 -27.07 -10.05 6.97
C VAL A 352 -26.79 -10.76 8.28
N VAL A 353 -26.40 -10.00 9.28
CA VAL A 353 -26.07 -10.50 10.62
C VAL A 353 -27.04 -9.86 11.60
N ASP A 354 -27.53 -10.67 12.55
CA ASP A 354 -28.36 -10.17 13.64
C ASP A 354 -27.48 -9.43 14.64
N ILE A 355 -27.88 -8.20 14.98
CA ILE A 355 -27.27 -7.43 16.07
C ILE A 355 -28.20 -7.54 17.27
N ASP A 356 -27.66 -7.99 18.40
CA ASP A 356 -28.44 -8.13 19.63
C ASP A 356 -28.65 -6.76 20.31
N ASP A 357 -27.65 -5.88 20.30
CA ASP A 357 -27.72 -4.53 20.86
C ASP A 357 -26.71 -3.58 20.20
N ALA A 358 -26.99 -2.28 20.26
CA ALA A 358 -26.10 -1.21 19.86
C ALA A 358 -26.14 -0.12 20.94
N VAL A 359 -24.99 0.44 21.32
CA VAL A 359 -24.91 1.48 22.35
C VAL A 359 -24.24 2.71 21.78
N ARG A 360 -24.92 3.86 21.84
CA ARG A 360 -24.33 5.13 21.44
C ARG A 360 -23.42 5.63 22.56
N ILE A 361 -22.14 5.81 22.27
CA ILE A 361 -21.12 6.19 23.27
C ILE A 361 -21.46 7.53 23.94
N SER A 362 -21.96 8.51 23.19
CA SER A 362 -22.18 9.87 23.70
C SER A 362 -23.40 10.01 24.62
N SER A 363 -24.45 9.21 24.42
CA SER A 363 -25.73 9.34 25.13
C SER A 363 -26.07 8.13 26.00
N GLY A 364 -25.44 6.97 25.77
CA GLY A 364 -25.81 5.70 26.38
C GLY A 364 -27.11 5.08 25.82
N GLU A 365 -27.74 5.73 24.83
CA GLU A 365 -28.92 5.19 24.14
C GLU A 365 -28.62 3.81 23.56
N ARG A 366 -29.62 2.92 23.58
CA ARG A 366 -29.49 1.52 23.19
C ARG A 366 -30.40 1.14 22.03
N GLY A 367 -30.11 0.01 21.39
CA GLY A 367 -30.94 -0.53 20.32
C GLY A 367 -31.06 0.39 19.10
N GLY A 368 -32.27 0.52 18.57
CA GLY A 368 -32.56 1.33 17.38
C GLY A 368 -32.24 2.81 17.51
N GLU A 369 -32.31 3.37 18.73
CA GLU A 369 -32.00 4.78 18.97
C GLU A 369 -30.51 5.09 18.87
N ALA A 370 -29.66 4.07 19.00
CA ALA A 370 -28.22 4.22 18.96
C ALA A 370 -27.65 4.41 17.54
N ILE A 371 -28.36 3.95 16.50
CA ILE A 371 -27.84 3.78 15.12
C ILE A 371 -28.31 4.81 14.11
#